data_AF-A0A849Z8N0-F1
#
_entry.id   AF-A0A849Z8N0-F1
#
_cell.length_a   1.000
_cell.length_b   1.000
_cell.length_c   1.000
_cell.angle_alpha   90.00
_cell.angle_beta   90.00
_cell.angle_gamma   90.00
#
_symmetry.space_group_name_H-M   'P 1'
#
loop_
_entity.id
_entity.type
_entity.pdbx_description
1 polymer ?
#
loop_
_entity_poly.entity_id
_entity_poly.type
_entity_poly.pdbx_seq_one_letter_code
_entity_poly.pdbx_strand_id
1 'polypeptide(L)'
;MRRRKWLKWAGGVVGLAALGGLIAARSMRPVEVVAAPVTRGHAVDAIYATGTVEAERRVTVKAKVAGPIVALKVREGETIGSGALLASIDNPAAAIELRRGEVDAKAASAQIGPRLAATRAKITALDAQLAAAKRELGRTKSLVAAGALGSAEQEQATDRVNELEAQLAAARADLNAEQIELDAGAKRAKEAVSALETRVSETEVRAPQAGVVLAKYVEPGEVVALNQALFKVGDTKSLLLEVNIDETDIARVHDGIDGKPPSKVAARLNAFPGKSFDGQVVMVLPDANRETKSYLAKVRLDDPPSGLRSGMTAEVNIIVDERDGVLLGAGAAQKLGVKTGDVVTLVGPRGVRMTGRVHGTFAFSVPAIDDGRAFVPLKMGQTVLSRPDTVSRIEVRLGDPEQAEVYAQRMQRLFGIEVESWQKVNESFIGLFVVQDIVTAFIIGSILVVGGFGILAIQIMLVLQKRRDVALLRATGFRRADILRMFLLQGAVISTIGATVGSILGHFILSGVSRIELKATTAIGRTDHMLVSDDPKMYFYGFVFALVVGILASLVPAMRASKVEPVDVLRGMVG
;
A
#
# COMPACT_ATOMS: atom_id res chain seq x y z
N MET A 1 20.69 -57.30 -61.87
CA MET A 1 20.01 -57.14 -60.56
C MET A 1 20.81 -56.45 -59.43
N ARG A 2 22.09 -56.06 -59.58
CA ARG A 2 22.92 -55.54 -58.47
C ARG A 2 22.90 -54.01 -58.21
N ARG A 3 22.38 -53.18 -59.12
CA ARG A 3 22.34 -51.70 -58.95
C ARG A 3 21.27 -51.17 -57.98
N ARG A 4 20.26 -51.96 -57.64
CA ARG A 4 19.14 -51.54 -56.75
C ARG A 4 19.41 -51.71 -55.25
N LYS A 5 20.47 -52.43 -54.86
CA LYS A 5 20.82 -52.63 -53.43
C LYS A 5 21.50 -51.41 -52.84
N TRP A 6 22.30 -50.67 -53.61
CA TRP A 6 23.02 -49.49 -53.09
C TRP A 6 22.09 -48.31 -52.75
N LEU A 7 21.01 -48.11 -53.52
CA LEU A 7 19.97 -47.13 -53.18
C LEU A 7 19.24 -47.45 -51.86
N LYS A 8 19.11 -48.74 -51.49
CA LYS A 8 18.48 -49.13 -50.21
C LYS A 8 19.38 -48.82 -49.00
N TRP A 9 20.71 -48.94 -49.15
CA TRP A 9 21.67 -48.56 -48.11
C TRP A 9 21.82 -47.03 -48.01
N ALA A 10 21.83 -46.31 -49.13
CA ALA A 10 21.82 -44.85 -49.13
C ALA A 10 20.53 -44.28 -48.50
N GLY A 11 19.37 -44.86 -48.81
CA GLY A 11 18.10 -44.49 -48.18
C GLY A 11 18.06 -44.78 -46.67
N GLY A 12 18.68 -45.87 -46.21
CA GLY A 12 18.78 -46.20 -44.79
C GLY A 12 19.67 -45.22 -44.00
N VAL A 13 20.77 -44.75 -44.58
CA VAL A 13 21.67 -43.75 -43.97
C VAL A 13 21.00 -42.37 -43.92
N VAL A 14 20.29 -41.97 -44.98
CA VAL A 14 19.52 -40.72 -44.99
C VAL A 14 18.35 -40.79 -44.00
N GLY A 15 17.69 -41.95 -43.88
CA GLY A 15 16.64 -42.19 -42.89
C GLY A 15 17.14 -42.10 -41.44
N LEU A 16 18.31 -42.67 -41.14
CA LEU A 16 18.94 -42.58 -39.82
C LEU A 16 19.40 -41.15 -39.48
N ALA A 17 19.94 -40.41 -40.45
CA ALA A 17 20.29 -39.00 -40.28
C ALA A 17 19.04 -38.12 -40.07
N ALA A 18 17.95 -38.39 -40.78
CA ALA A 18 16.68 -37.68 -40.60
C ALA A 18 16.03 -38.01 -39.25
N LEU A 19 16.09 -39.26 -38.80
CA LEU A 19 15.59 -39.68 -37.48
C LEU A 19 16.43 -39.07 -36.35
N GLY A 20 17.75 -39.01 -36.50
CA GLY A 20 18.66 -38.33 -35.57
C GLY A 20 18.39 -36.83 -35.49
N GLY A 21 18.15 -36.17 -36.64
CA GLY A 21 17.77 -34.75 -36.69
C GLY A 21 16.43 -34.45 -36.03
N LEU A 22 15.43 -35.33 -36.19
CA LEU A 22 14.10 -35.20 -35.57
C LEU A 22 14.14 -35.40 -34.05
N ILE A 23 15.00 -36.29 -33.56
CA ILE A 23 15.21 -36.53 -32.13
C ILE A 23 16.01 -35.38 -31.50
N ALA A 24 17.04 -34.87 -32.18
CA ALA A 24 17.77 -33.68 -31.76
C ALA A 24 16.84 -32.46 -31.67
N ALA A 25 15.95 -32.26 -32.66
CA ALA A 25 14.96 -31.19 -32.62
C ALA A 25 13.94 -31.34 -31.47
N ARG A 26 13.67 -32.57 -31.01
CA ARG A 26 12.80 -32.83 -29.84
C ARG A 26 13.53 -32.61 -28.51
N SER A 27 14.85 -32.78 -28.48
CA SER A 27 15.68 -32.63 -27.27
C SER A 27 16.25 -31.22 -27.08
N MET A 28 16.24 -30.37 -28.12
CA MET A 28 16.58 -28.94 -28.05
C MET A 28 15.43 -28.06 -27.55
N ARG A 29 14.44 -28.62 -26.83
CA ARG A 29 13.44 -27.77 -26.17
C ARG A 29 14.16 -26.99 -25.07
N PRO A 30 14.27 -25.65 -25.17
CA PRO A 30 14.93 -24.87 -24.14
C PRO A 30 14.22 -25.11 -22.80
N VAL A 31 15.01 -25.22 -21.73
CA VAL A 31 14.51 -25.35 -20.36
C VAL A 31 13.52 -24.21 -20.13
N GLU A 32 12.28 -24.54 -19.75
CA GLU A 32 11.26 -23.55 -19.38
C GLU A 32 11.72 -22.84 -18.09
N VAL A 33 12.46 -21.76 -18.26
CA VAL A 33 12.68 -20.78 -17.20
C VAL A 33 11.38 -20.00 -17.04
N VAL A 34 10.75 -20.13 -15.87
CA VAL A 34 9.64 -19.28 -15.46
C VAL A 34 10.18 -17.87 -15.26
N ALA A 35 10.28 -17.11 -16.35
CA ALA A 35 10.58 -15.70 -16.31
C ALA A 35 9.33 -14.97 -15.82
N ALA A 36 9.33 -14.51 -14.58
CA ALA A 36 8.33 -13.55 -14.13
C ALA A 36 8.65 -12.20 -14.82
N PRO A 37 7.72 -11.61 -15.59
CA PRO A 37 7.91 -10.26 -16.10
C PRO A 37 8.06 -9.32 -14.89
N VAL A 38 9.12 -8.50 -14.90
CA VAL A 38 9.32 -7.47 -13.87
C VAL A 38 8.23 -6.41 -14.07
N THR A 39 7.17 -6.51 -13.29
CA THR A 39 6.12 -5.49 -13.22
C THR A 39 6.53 -4.43 -12.22
N ARG A 40 6.69 -3.20 -12.72
CA ARG A 40 6.87 -2.03 -11.86
C ARG A 40 5.50 -1.71 -11.24
N GLY A 41 5.36 -1.96 -9.95
CA GLY A 41 4.20 -1.58 -9.15
C GLY A 41 4.60 -0.58 -8.07
N HIS A 42 3.63 0.21 -7.62
CA HIS A 42 3.79 1.05 -6.44
C HIS A 42 3.74 0.15 -5.20
N ALA A 43 4.80 0.17 -4.38
CA ALA A 43 4.82 -0.48 -3.08
C ALA A 43 4.39 0.55 -2.04
N VAL A 44 3.30 0.25 -1.34
CA VAL A 44 2.63 1.19 -0.43
C VAL A 44 2.82 0.68 1.00
N ASP A 45 3.44 1.47 1.87
CA ASP A 45 3.44 1.26 3.32
C ASP A 45 2.16 1.86 3.88
N ALA A 46 1.34 1.00 4.49
CA ALA A 46 0.05 1.36 5.03
C ALA A 46 -0.03 0.98 6.51
N ILE A 47 -0.46 1.94 7.33
CA ILE A 47 -0.86 1.67 8.71
C ILE A 47 -2.25 1.06 8.67
N TYR A 48 -2.37 -0.12 9.26
CA TYR A 48 -3.65 -0.76 9.48
C TYR A 48 -4.29 -0.18 10.74
N ALA A 49 -5.51 0.30 10.60
CA ALA A 49 -6.31 0.82 11.70
C ALA A 49 -7.76 0.35 11.57
N THR A 50 -8.48 0.35 12.69
CA THR A 50 -9.91 0.05 12.71
C THR A 50 -10.69 1.27 13.14
N GLY A 51 -11.88 1.43 12.57
CA GLY A 51 -12.72 2.58 12.85
C GLY A 51 -14.20 2.28 12.72
N THR A 52 -15.01 3.24 13.16
CA THR A 52 -16.47 3.21 13.07
C THR A 52 -16.98 4.43 12.33
N VAL A 53 -18.04 4.24 11.55
CA VAL A 53 -18.72 5.32 10.84
C VAL A 53 -19.59 6.07 11.83
N GLU A 54 -19.43 7.39 11.90
CA GLU A 54 -20.16 8.25 12.81
C GLU A 54 -20.67 9.50 12.09
N ALA A 55 -21.79 10.02 12.59
CA ALA A 55 -22.35 11.27 12.10
C ALA A 55 -21.48 12.44 12.57
N GLU A 56 -21.09 13.32 11.65
CA GLU A 56 -20.25 14.48 11.96
C GLU A 56 -20.90 15.39 13.01
N ARG A 57 -22.21 15.60 12.88
CA ARG A 57 -23.03 16.37 13.82
C ARG A 57 -24.00 15.45 14.52
N ARG A 58 -23.70 15.12 15.77
CA ARG A 58 -24.54 14.29 16.64
C ARG A 58 -24.71 14.94 18.00
N VAL A 59 -25.91 14.83 18.56
CA VAL A 59 -26.25 15.34 19.89
C VAL A 59 -27.02 14.26 20.65
N THR A 60 -26.60 14.01 21.88
CA THR A 60 -27.37 13.18 22.81
C THR A 60 -28.34 14.08 23.56
N VAL A 61 -29.63 13.91 23.28
CA VAL A 61 -30.71 14.62 23.97
C VAL A 61 -30.90 13.98 25.34
N LYS A 62 -30.69 14.78 26.38
CA LYS A 62 -30.78 14.36 27.78
C LYS A 62 -32.04 14.92 28.45
N ALA A 63 -32.53 14.23 29.47
CA ALA A 63 -33.64 14.67 30.29
C ALA A 63 -33.26 15.91 31.12
N LYS A 64 -34.08 16.95 31.04
CA LYS A 64 -33.93 18.17 31.86
C LYS A 64 -34.73 18.13 33.16
N VAL A 65 -35.66 17.19 33.27
CA VAL A 65 -36.49 16.95 34.45
C VAL A 65 -36.53 15.45 34.72
N ALA A 66 -36.75 15.09 35.99
CA ALA A 66 -36.95 13.70 36.38
C ALA A 66 -38.45 13.36 36.40
N GLY A 67 -38.79 12.12 36.01
CA GLY A 67 -40.17 11.63 36.00
C GLY A 67 -40.36 10.41 35.09
N PRO A 68 -41.52 9.73 35.15
CA PRO A 68 -41.85 8.65 34.22
C PRO A 68 -42.13 9.19 32.81
N ILE A 69 -41.68 8.46 31.79
CA ILE A 69 -42.00 8.78 30.39
C ILE A 69 -43.44 8.36 30.08
N VAL A 70 -44.27 9.32 29.68
CA VAL A 70 -45.67 9.07 29.31
C VAL A 70 -45.77 8.52 27.90
N ALA A 71 -45.10 9.19 26.96
CA ALA A 71 -45.21 8.87 25.56
C ALA A 71 -43.94 9.24 24.80
N LEU A 72 -43.56 8.35 23.88
CA LEU A 72 -42.52 8.59 22.89
C LEU A 72 -43.21 8.87 21.55
N LYS A 73 -42.86 9.99 20.92
CA LYS A 73 -43.51 10.49 19.69
C LYS A 73 -42.73 10.15 18.41
N VAL A 74 -41.52 9.62 18.55
CA VAL A 74 -40.61 9.32 17.45
C VAL A 74 -40.11 7.88 17.52
N ARG A 75 -39.76 7.32 16.37
CA ARG A 75 -39.13 6.00 16.26
C ARG A 75 -37.66 6.12 15.86
N GLU A 76 -36.87 5.11 16.19
CA GLU A 76 -35.50 4.99 15.69
C GLU A 76 -35.50 4.90 14.16
N GLY A 77 -34.58 5.62 13.52
CA GLY A 77 -34.50 5.73 12.06
C GLY A 77 -35.45 6.77 11.43
N GLU A 78 -36.34 7.39 12.21
CA GLU A 78 -37.22 8.44 11.71
C GLU A 78 -36.47 9.77 11.51
N THR A 79 -36.79 10.48 10.42
CA THR A 79 -36.23 11.81 10.15
C THR A 79 -37.09 12.87 10.81
N ILE A 80 -36.45 13.75 11.57
CA ILE A 80 -37.10 14.78 12.38
C ILE A 80 -36.57 16.17 12.04
N GLY A 81 -37.46 17.16 12.12
CA GLY A 81 -37.09 18.57 12.04
C GLY A 81 -36.53 19.11 13.36
N SER A 82 -35.90 20.28 13.31
CA SER A 82 -35.48 21.00 14.51
C SER A 82 -36.70 21.40 15.35
N GLY A 83 -36.65 21.17 16.67
CA GLY A 83 -37.75 21.48 17.59
C GLY A 83 -38.89 20.45 17.65
N ALA A 84 -38.79 19.36 16.88
CA ALA A 84 -39.76 18.27 16.93
C ALA A 84 -39.87 17.66 18.34
N LEU A 85 -41.08 17.29 18.75
CA LEU A 85 -41.33 16.66 20.05
C LEU A 85 -40.88 15.19 20.01
N LEU A 86 -39.98 14.81 20.91
CA LEU A 86 -39.40 13.47 20.98
C LEU A 86 -40.09 12.62 22.05
N ALA A 87 -40.18 13.14 23.27
CA ALA A 87 -40.77 12.48 24.42
C ALA A 87 -41.50 13.47 25.32
N SER A 88 -42.46 12.96 26.09
CA SER A 88 -43.13 13.69 27.17
C SER A 88 -42.88 12.96 28.48
N ILE A 89 -42.35 13.71 29.45
CA ILE A 89 -42.10 13.25 30.82
C ILE A 89 -43.24 13.74 31.70
N ASP A 90 -43.82 12.87 32.51
CA ASP A 90 -44.80 13.34 33.51
C ASP A 90 -44.06 13.94 34.70
N ASN A 91 -44.43 15.15 35.08
CA ASN A 91 -43.97 15.76 36.32
C ASN A 91 -45.14 16.50 36.99
N PRO A 92 -45.97 15.80 37.78
CA PRO A 92 -47.11 16.42 38.43
C PRO A 92 -46.68 17.50 39.43
N ALA A 93 -45.48 17.39 40.02
CA ALA A 93 -44.96 18.40 40.94
C ALA A 93 -44.73 19.74 40.23
N ALA A 94 -44.15 19.74 39.03
CA ALA A 94 -43.96 20.97 38.24
C ALA A 94 -45.29 21.65 37.88
N ALA A 95 -46.31 20.87 37.51
CA ALA A 95 -47.65 21.39 37.21
C ALA A 95 -48.38 21.94 38.45
N ILE A 96 -48.13 21.38 39.63
CA ILE A 96 -48.65 21.89 40.91
C ILE A 96 -47.92 23.19 41.30
N GLU A 97 -46.60 23.24 41.15
CA GLU A 97 -45.80 24.44 41.41
C GLU A 97 -46.24 25.61 40.52
N LEU A 98 -46.45 25.37 39.22
CA LEU A 98 -46.95 26.40 38.29
C LEU A 98 -48.30 26.95 38.74
N ARG A 99 -49.26 26.07 39.05
CA ARG A 99 -50.59 26.48 39.55
C ARG A 99 -50.50 27.30 40.84
N ARG A 100 -49.59 26.92 41.76
CA ARG A 100 -49.36 27.69 42.98
C ARG A 100 -48.77 29.07 42.68
N GLY A 101 -47.77 29.13 41.80
CA GLY A 101 -47.16 30.39 41.38
C GLY A 101 -48.15 31.34 40.69
N GLU A 102 -49.05 30.81 39.86
CA GLU A 102 -50.12 31.60 39.22
C GLU A 102 -51.07 32.22 40.26
N VAL A 103 -51.43 31.45 41.29
CA VAL A 103 -52.25 31.92 42.41
C VAL A 103 -51.53 33.02 43.19
N ASP A 104 -50.23 32.83 43.48
CA ASP A 104 -49.42 33.81 44.21
C ASP A 104 -49.25 35.11 43.40
N ALA A 105 -49.02 35.03 42.08
CA ALA A 105 -48.94 36.18 41.20
C ALA A 105 -50.28 36.94 41.08
N LYS A 106 -51.39 36.20 41.05
CA LYS A 106 -52.73 36.79 41.07
C LYS A 106 -53.02 37.45 42.42
N ALA A 107 -52.61 36.86 43.53
CA ALA A 107 -52.74 37.43 44.86
C ALA A 107 -51.90 38.72 45.01
N ALA A 108 -50.66 38.73 44.53
CA ALA A 108 -49.80 39.92 44.52
C ALA A 108 -50.41 41.06 43.70
N SER A 109 -50.94 40.76 42.52
CA SER A 109 -51.63 41.75 41.67
C SER A 109 -52.94 42.25 42.29
N ALA A 110 -53.67 41.39 43.02
CA ALA A 110 -54.93 41.75 43.67
C ALA A 110 -54.75 42.67 44.90
N GLN A 111 -53.59 42.64 45.57
CA GLN A 111 -53.30 43.50 46.72
C GLN A 111 -53.07 44.97 46.33
N ILE A 112 -52.75 45.26 45.06
CA ILE A 112 -52.45 46.60 44.56
C ILE A 112 -53.65 47.54 44.76
N GLY A 113 -54.84 47.11 44.33
CA GLY A 113 -56.05 47.93 44.38
C GLY A 113 -56.42 48.40 45.80
N PRO A 114 -56.63 47.48 46.76
CA PRO A 114 -57.00 47.82 48.13
C PRO A 114 -55.97 48.71 48.86
N ARG A 115 -54.66 48.44 48.69
CA ARG A 115 -53.60 49.25 49.33
C ARG A 115 -53.53 50.66 48.77
N LEU A 116 -53.50 50.80 47.44
CA LEU A 116 -53.51 52.13 46.81
C LEU A 116 -54.81 52.89 47.11
N ALA A 117 -55.96 52.21 47.21
CA ALA A 117 -57.21 52.84 47.60
C ALA A 117 -57.17 53.41 49.03
N ALA A 118 -56.56 52.70 49.98
CA ALA A 118 -56.39 53.18 51.35
C ALA A 118 -55.50 54.43 51.42
N THR A 119 -54.36 54.42 50.73
CA THR A 119 -53.43 55.57 50.69
C THR A 119 -54.03 56.76 49.94
N ARG A 120 -54.78 56.52 48.85
CA ARG A 120 -55.56 57.55 48.16
C ARG A 120 -56.63 58.17 49.06
N ALA A 121 -57.35 57.36 49.86
CA ALA A 121 -58.35 57.87 50.79
C ALA A 121 -57.72 58.81 51.84
N LYS A 122 -56.50 58.50 52.32
CA LYS A 122 -55.73 59.37 53.22
C LYS A 122 -55.35 60.70 52.56
N ILE A 123 -54.91 60.68 51.30
CA ILE A 123 -54.63 61.90 50.51
C ILE A 123 -55.90 62.74 50.36
N THR A 124 -57.04 62.14 50.01
CA THR A 124 -58.32 62.86 49.87
C THR A 124 -58.75 63.52 51.19
N ALA A 125 -58.53 62.86 52.33
CA ALA A 125 -58.80 63.43 53.64
C ALA A 125 -57.89 64.63 53.95
N LEU A 126 -56.60 64.53 53.65
CA LEU A 126 -55.64 65.64 53.81
C LEU A 126 -55.94 66.81 52.85
N ASP A 127 -56.31 66.54 51.60
CA ASP A 127 -56.74 67.55 50.63
C ASP A 127 -57.98 68.31 51.13
N ALA A 128 -58.95 67.60 51.73
CA ALA A 128 -60.13 68.23 52.33
C ALA A 128 -59.78 69.12 53.54
N GLN A 129 -58.85 68.69 54.40
CA GLN A 129 -58.35 69.49 55.53
C GLN A 129 -57.59 70.73 55.06
N LEU A 130 -56.74 70.59 54.03
CA LEU A 130 -56.02 71.70 53.43
C LEU A 130 -56.98 72.72 52.80
N ALA A 131 -58.01 72.25 52.09
CA ALA A 131 -59.03 73.13 51.52
C ALA A 131 -59.78 73.92 52.61
N ALA A 132 -60.09 73.29 53.75
CA ALA A 132 -60.68 73.99 54.89
C ALA A 132 -59.72 75.03 55.50
N ALA A 133 -58.45 74.67 55.70
CA ALA A 133 -57.42 75.59 56.20
C ALA A 133 -57.18 76.78 55.25
N LYS A 134 -57.19 76.58 53.93
CA LYS A 134 -57.08 77.66 52.93
C LYS A 134 -58.27 78.61 52.96
N ARG A 135 -59.49 78.10 53.12
CA ARG A 135 -60.69 78.95 53.30
C ARG A 135 -60.58 79.79 54.56
N GLU A 136 -60.11 79.19 55.66
CA GLU A 136 -59.91 79.89 56.92
C GLU A 136 -58.81 80.96 56.83
N LEU A 137 -57.69 80.66 56.16
CA LEU A 137 -56.64 81.65 55.87
C LEU A 137 -57.16 82.81 55.01
N GLY A 138 -58.02 82.53 54.02
CA GLY A 138 -58.68 83.56 53.21
C GLY A 138 -59.57 84.48 54.07
N ARG A 139 -60.32 83.88 55.00
CA ARG A 139 -61.18 84.58 55.97
C ARG A 139 -60.33 85.45 56.91
N THR A 140 -59.28 84.91 57.53
CA THR A 140 -58.40 85.67 58.44
C THR A 140 -57.66 86.79 57.73
N LYS A 141 -57.15 86.57 56.49
CA LYS A 141 -56.55 87.64 55.67
C LYS A 141 -57.52 88.80 55.41
N SER A 142 -58.78 88.51 55.09
CA SER A 142 -59.78 89.57 54.87
C SER A 142 -60.11 90.36 56.15
N LEU A 143 -60.08 89.70 57.31
CA LEU A 143 -60.34 90.31 58.63
C LEU A 143 -59.15 91.14 59.15
N VAL A 144 -57.92 90.72 58.88
CA VAL A 144 -56.70 91.52 59.16
C VAL A 144 -56.66 92.76 58.26
N ALA A 145 -57.00 92.63 56.97
CA ALA A 145 -57.10 93.77 56.05
C ALA A 145 -58.19 94.78 56.47
N ALA A 146 -59.23 94.32 57.15
CA ALA A 146 -60.28 95.16 57.73
C ALA A 146 -59.94 95.72 59.13
N GLY A 147 -58.75 95.42 59.69
CA GLY A 147 -58.27 95.94 60.98
C GLY A 147 -58.83 95.25 62.22
N ALA A 148 -59.49 94.09 62.09
CA ALA A 148 -60.23 93.41 63.16
C ALA A 148 -59.44 92.31 63.91
N LEU A 149 -58.27 91.88 63.39
CA LEU A 149 -57.42 90.81 63.94
C LEU A 149 -55.94 91.19 63.90
N GLY A 150 -55.12 90.55 64.73
CA GLY A 150 -53.67 90.77 64.82
C GLY A 150 -52.87 89.97 63.79
N SER A 151 -51.65 90.42 63.46
CA SER A 151 -50.76 89.74 62.50
C SER A 151 -50.38 88.31 62.92
N ALA A 152 -50.35 88.04 64.24
CA ALA A 152 -50.04 86.71 64.80
C ALA A 152 -51.06 85.63 64.42
N GLU A 153 -52.35 85.97 64.31
CA GLU A 153 -53.41 85.01 63.96
C GLU A 153 -53.37 84.65 62.46
N GLN A 154 -52.91 85.58 61.62
CA GLN A 154 -52.63 85.30 60.21
C GLN A 154 -51.40 84.39 60.04
N GLU A 155 -50.34 84.62 60.82
CA GLU A 155 -49.13 83.80 60.79
C GLU A 155 -49.45 82.35 61.20
N GLN A 156 -50.22 82.16 62.28
CA GLN A 156 -50.69 80.84 62.71
C GLN A 156 -51.55 80.12 61.64
N ALA A 157 -52.46 80.84 60.97
CA ALA A 157 -53.24 80.27 59.87
C ALA A 157 -52.38 79.92 58.65
N THR A 158 -51.32 80.68 58.40
CA THR A 158 -50.35 80.43 57.31
C THR A 158 -49.51 79.19 57.61
N ASP A 159 -48.99 79.07 58.84
CA ASP A 159 -48.23 77.91 59.30
C ASP A 159 -49.06 76.63 59.21
N ARG A 160 -50.36 76.69 59.54
CA ARG A 160 -51.26 75.54 59.43
C ARG A 160 -51.48 75.09 57.98
N VAL A 161 -51.52 76.02 57.03
CA VAL A 161 -51.57 75.69 55.60
C VAL A 161 -50.25 75.05 55.16
N ASN A 162 -49.11 75.62 55.53
CA ASN A 162 -47.79 75.08 55.19
C ASN A 162 -47.57 73.67 55.76
N GLU A 163 -48.02 73.42 57.01
CA GLU A 163 -47.98 72.12 57.67
C GLU A 163 -48.79 71.07 56.88
N LEU A 164 -50.04 71.40 56.50
CA LEU A 164 -50.90 70.50 55.73
C LEU A 164 -50.41 70.29 54.30
N GLU A 165 -49.80 71.31 53.66
CA GLU A 165 -49.16 71.16 52.34
C GLU A 165 -47.96 70.22 52.42
N ALA A 166 -47.12 70.34 53.46
CA ALA A 166 -46.00 69.42 53.69
C ALA A 166 -46.49 67.99 53.95
N GLN A 167 -47.54 67.81 54.76
CA GLN A 167 -48.14 66.49 55.02
C GLN A 167 -48.76 65.87 53.76
N LEU A 168 -49.42 66.67 52.92
CA LEU A 168 -49.98 66.22 51.65
C LEU A 168 -48.88 65.82 50.65
N ALA A 169 -47.81 66.62 50.56
CA ALA A 169 -46.66 66.32 49.72
C ALA A 169 -46.00 65.00 50.15
N ALA A 170 -45.83 64.78 51.47
CA ALA A 170 -45.34 63.52 52.02
C ALA A 170 -46.28 62.35 51.68
N ALA A 171 -47.59 62.49 51.88
CA ALA A 171 -48.55 61.43 51.56
C ALA A 171 -48.60 61.08 50.05
N ARG A 172 -48.38 62.07 49.16
CA ARG A 172 -48.25 61.83 47.71
C ARG A 172 -46.95 61.11 47.37
N ALA A 173 -45.85 61.44 48.06
CA ALA A 173 -44.59 60.71 47.92
C ALA A 173 -44.73 59.26 48.41
N ASP A 174 -45.44 59.04 49.53
CA ASP A 174 -45.76 57.70 50.06
C ASP A 174 -46.58 56.88 49.06
N LEU A 175 -47.60 57.48 48.43
CA LEU A 175 -48.39 56.81 47.39
C LEU A 175 -47.51 56.36 46.22
N ASN A 176 -46.61 57.23 45.74
CA ASN A 176 -45.69 56.90 44.65
C ASN A 176 -44.72 55.77 45.06
N ALA A 177 -44.16 55.84 46.26
CA ALA A 177 -43.27 54.80 46.79
C ALA A 177 -43.99 53.45 46.93
N GLU A 178 -45.20 53.44 47.48
CA GLU A 178 -46.02 52.24 47.66
C GLU A 178 -46.45 51.67 46.30
N GLN A 179 -46.78 52.51 45.32
CA GLN A 179 -47.08 52.07 43.97
C GLN A 179 -45.86 51.37 43.32
N ILE A 180 -44.66 51.96 43.44
CA ILE A 180 -43.42 51.35 42.92
C ILE A 180 -43.16 50.00 43.59
N GLU A 181 -43.32 49.90 44.90
CA GLU A 181 -43.11 48.66 45.65
C GLU A 181 -44.10 47.55 45.22
N LEU A 182 -45.38 47.90 45.09
CA LEU A 182 -46.43 46.97 44.69
C LEU A 182 -46.28 46.51 43.24
N ASP A 183 -45.97 47.42 42.32
CA ASP A 183 -45.71 47.10 40.92
C ASP A 183 -44.46 46.21 40.79
N ALA A 184 -43.39 46.50 41.55
CA ALA A 184 -42.20 45.66 41.61
C ALA A 184 -42.51 44.27 42.17
N GLY A 185 -43.35 44.18 43.21
CA GLY A 185 -43.80 42.92 43.80
C GLY A 185 -44.58 42.07 42.81
N ALA A 186 -45.56 42.65 42.10
CA ALA A 186 -46.34 41.96 41.08
C ALA A 186 -45.47 41.50 39.91
N LYS A 187 -44.50 42.32 39.49
CA LYS A 187 -43.54 41.96 38.44
C LYS A 187 -42.68 40.76 38.84
N ARG A 188 -42.12 40.75 40.06
CA ARG A 188 -41.33 39.61 40.58
C ARG A 188 -42.17 38.32 40.61
N ALA A 189 -43.42 38.40 41.05
CA ALA A 189 -44.29 37.23 41.08
C ALA A 189 -44.61 36.71 39.67
N LYS A 190 -44.80 37.60 38.68
CA LYS A 190 -44.99 37.21 37.28
C LYS A 190 -43.74 36.58 36.66
N GLU A 191 -42.55 37.11 36.97
CA GLU A 191 -41.28 36.52 36.55
C GLU A 191 -41.08 35.13 37.15
N ALA A 192 -41.48 34.92 38.41
CA ALA A 192 -41.46 33.59 39.03
C ALA A 192 -42.38 32.60 38.31
N VAL A 193 -43.57 33.02 37.86
CA VAL A 193 -44.46 32.18 37.04
C VAL A 193 -43.80 31.79 35.72
N SER A 194 -43.16 32.74 35.02
CA SER A 194 -42.47 32.44 33.75
C SER A 194 -41.31 31.44 33.91
N ALA A 195 -40.60 31.49 35.03
CA ALA A 195 -39.59 30.49 35.37
C ALA A 195 -40.21 29.09 35.58
N LEU A 196 -41.38 29.01 36.23
CA LEU A 196 -42.13 27.77 36.43
C LEU A 196 -42.72 27.23 35.11
N GLU A 197 -43.21 28.10 34.22
CA GLU A 197 -43.65 27.72 32.87
C GLU A 197 -42.52 27.09 32.07
N THR A 198 -41.32 27.67 32.16
CA THR A 198 -40.12 27.09 31.52
C THR A 198 -39.87 25.69 32.05
N ARG A 199 -39.95 25.48 33.37
CA ARG A 199 -39.77 24.16 33.99
C ARG A 199 -40.81 23.14 33.53
N VAL A 200 -42.05 23.56 33.29
CA VAL A 200 -43.10 22.71 32.70
C VAL A 200 -42.80 22.44 31.22
N SER A 201 -42.33 23.42 30.44
CA SER A 201 -41.95 23.20 29.04
C SER A 201 -40.79 22.22 28.89
N GLU A 202 -39.92 22.11 29.90
CA GLU A 202 -38.81 21.15 29.92
C GLU A 202 -39.24 19.70 30.17
N THR A 203 -40.52 19.45 30.49
CA THR A 203 -41.11 18.10 30.48
C THR A 203 -41.32 17.57 29.06
N GLU A 204 -41.47 18.48 28.09
CA GLU A 204 -41.51 18.17 26.67
C GLU A 204 -40.10 18.15 26.10
N VAL A 205 -39.57 16.96 25.86
CA VAL A 205 -38.23 16.78 25.32
C VAL A 205 -38.28 17.01 23.80
N ARG A 206 -37.60 18.06 23.33
CA ARG A 206 -37.56 18.47 21.92
C ARG A 206 -36.19 18.27 21.29
N ALA A 207 -36.17 18.08 19.98
CA ALA A 207 -34.96 17.92 19.20
C ALA A 207 -34.18 19.25 19.07
N PRO A 208 -32.90 19.32 19.45
CA PRO A 208 -32.10 20.53 19.32
C PRO A 208 -31.67 20.83 17.87
N GLN A 209 -31.64 19.81 17.01
CA GLN A 209 -31.27 19.92 15.60
C GLN A 209 -32.13 18.99 14.74
N ALA A 210 -32.26 19.32 13.45
CA ALA A 210 -32.85 18.41 12.46
C ALA A 210 -31.88 17.24 12.17
N GLY A 211 -32.42 16.06 11.93
CA GLY A 211 -31.62 14.87 11.67
C GLY A 211 -32.42 13.59 11.77
N VAL A 212 -31.73 12.46 11.93
CA VAL A 212 -32.33 11.15 12.15
C VAL A 212 -32.12 10.72 13.59
N VAL A 213 -33.12 10.07 14.18
CA VAL A 213 -32.97 9.43 15.50
C VAL A 213 -32.11 8.18 15.35
N LEU A 214 -30.85 8.28 15.79
CA LEU A 214 -29.84 7.22 15.67
C LEU A 214 -30.02 6.11 16.71
N ALA A 215 -30.39 6.48 17.93
CA ALA A 215 -30.63 5.54 19.03
C ALA A 215 -31.62 6.11 20.04
N LYS A 216 -32.37 5.23 20.67
CA LYS A 216 -33.30 5.47 21.76
C LYS A 216 -32.83 4.68 22.98
N TYR A 217 -32.65 5.36 24.11
CA TYR A 217 -32.09 4.76 25.34
C TYR A 217 -33.14 4.46 26.41
N VAL A 218 -34.41 4.77 26.16
CA VAL A 218 -35.49 4.72 27.15
C VAL A 218 -36.78 4.18 26.55
N GLU A 219 -37.59 3.56 27.39
CA GLU A 219 -38.91 3.04 27.02
C GLU A 219 -40.06 3.79 27.71
N PRO A 220 -41.30 3.77 27.14
CA PRO A 220 -42.47 4.33 27.81
C PRO A 220 -42.70 3.66 29.17
N GLY A 221 -43.01 4.44 30.20
CA GLY A 221 -43.19 3.98 31.58
C GLY A 221 -41.92 3.93 32.42
N GLU A 222 -40.73 4.06 31.82
CA GLU A 222 -39.47 4.14 32.56
C GLU A 222 -39.34 5.49 33.28
N VAL A 223 -38.85 5.46 34.52
CA VAL A 223 -38.57 6.66 35.32
C VAL A 223 -37.18 7.17 35.00
N VAL A 224 -37.10 8.35 34.39
CA VAL A 224 -35.82 8.96 34.01
C VAL A 224 -35.33 9.95 35.05
N ALA A 225 -34.01 9.99 35.24
CA ALA A 225 -33.34 10.95 36.10
C ALA A 225 -32.88 12.20 35.33
N LEU A 226 -32.60 13.27 36.06
CA LEU A 226 -31.97 14.47 35.51
C LEU A 226 -30.65 14.13 34.81
N ASN A 227 -30.41 14.69 33.62
CA ASN A 227 -29.24 14.47 32.77
C ASN A 227 -29.10 13.04 32.18
N GLN A 228 -30.09 12.17 32.35
CA GLN A 228 -30.11 10.86 31.70
C GLN A 228 -30.27 11.01 30.18
N ALA A 229 -29.49 10.28 29.40
CA ALA A 229 -29.61 10.26 27.95
C ALA A 229 -30.91 9.58 27.52
N LEU A 230 -31.68 10.23 26.64
CA LEU A 230 -32.95 9.72 26.12
C LEU A 230 -32.84 9.29 24.67
N PHE A 231 -32.25 10.15 23.83
CA PHE A 231 -32.10 9.91 22.39
C PHE A 231 -30.73 10.36 21.90
N LYS A 232 -30.21 9.69 20.88
CA LYS A 232 -29.08 10.14 20.07
C LYS A 232 -29.63 10.60 18.72
N VAL A 233 -29.45 11.86 18.39
CA VAL A 233 -29.91 12.45 17.12
C VAL A 233 -28.69 12.92 16.32
N GLY A 234 -28.62 12.58 15.04
CA GLY A 234 -27.49 13.00 14.19
C GLY A 234 -27.87 13.19 12.73
N ASP A 235 -27.04 13.94 12.02
CA ASP A 235 -27.17 14.14 10.58
C ASP A 235 -26.55 12.96 9.82
N THR A 236 -27.34 12.28 8.99
CA THR A 236 -26.91 11.14 8.17
C THR A 236 -26.37 11.53 6.81
N LYS A 237 -26.44 12.82 6.43
CA LYS A 237 -25.90 13.31 5.15
C LYS A 237 -24.38 13.48 5.18
N SER A 238 -23.82 13.79 6.34
CA SER A 238 -22.39 13.99 6.56
C SER A 238 -21.87 12.93 7.53
N LEU A 239 -21.45 11.79 6.96
CA LEU A 239 -20.84 10.69 7.71
C LEU A 239 -19.32 10.77 7.57
N LEU A 240 -18.63 10.59 8.69
CA LEU A 240 -17.18 10.51 8.79
C LEU A 240 -16.80 9.17 9.41
N LEU A 241 -15.58 8.73 9.16
CA LEU A 241 -15.02 7.55 9.79
C LEU A 241 -14.11 7.97 10.94
N GLU A 242 -14.45 7.56 12.15
CA GLU A 242 -13.64 7.75 13.36
C GLU A 242 -12.71 6.54 13.49
N VAL A 243 -11.42 6.75 13.26
CA VAL A 243 -10.39 5.70 13.15
C VAL A 243 -9.40 5.83 14.30
N ASN A 244 -9.15 4.74 15.01
CA ASN A 244 -8.17 4.70 16.09
C ASN A 244 -6.78 4.34 15.52
N ILE A 245 -5.82 5.26 15.66
CA ILE A 245 -4.44 5.09 15.20
C ILE A 245 -3.55 4.93 16.43
N ASP A 246 -2.67 3.93 16.44
CA ASP A 246 -1.74 3.69 17.55
C ASP A 246 -0.75 4.86 17.73
N GLU A 247 -0.40 5.18 18.98
CA GLU A 247 0.57 6.23 19.31
C GLU A 247 1.93 6.04 18.64
N THR A 248 2.34 4.79 18.39
CA THR A 248 3.61 4.50 17.69
C THR A 248 3.61 4.95 16.22
N ASP A 249 2.43 5.09 15.63
CA ASP A 249 2.23 5.31 14.20
C ASP A 249 1.77 6.73 13.86
N ILE A 250 1.25 7.47 14.85
CA ILE A 250 0.64 8.80 14.65
C ILE A 250 1.59 9.84 14.04
N ALA A 251 2.88 9.78 14.38
CA ALA A 251 3.89 10.71 13.87
C ALA A 251 4.05 10.66 12.35
N ARG A 252 3.61 9.57 11.72
CA ARG A 252 3.71 9.37 10.27
C ARG A 252 2.42 9.74 9.52
N VAL A 253 1.31 9.93 10.24
CA VAL A 253 0.01 10.28 9.66
C VAL A 253 -0.13 11.80 9.57
N HIS A 254 -0.56 12.30 8.41
CA HIS A 254 -0.66 13.73 8.15
C HIS A 254 -2.12 14.10 7.85
N ASP A 255 -2.62 15.17 8.47
CA ASP A 255 -4.00 15.65 8.33
C ASP A 255 -4.15 16.94 7.51
N GLY A 256 -3.06 17.42 6.90
CA GLY A 256 -3.08 18.62 6.07
C GLY A 256 -2.78 19.92 6.83
N ILE A 257 -2.81 19.93 8.16
CA ILE A 257 -2.67 21.15 8.97
C ILE A 257 -1.21 21.66 8.96
N ASP A 258 -0.25 20.74 8.99
CA ASP A 258 1.19 21.04 9.00
C ASP A 258 1.78 21.43 7.62
N GLY A 259 0.93 21.76 6.64
CA GLY A 259 1.33 22.11 5.27
C GLY A 259 1.79 20.93 4.40
N LYS A 260 1.82 19.71 4.95
CA LYS A 260 2.00 18.46 4.22
C LYS A 260 0.65 18.00 3.63
N PRO A 261 0.62 17.29 2.49
CA PRO A 261 -0.63 16.76 1.96
C PRO A 261 -1.27 15.75 2.94
N PRO A 262 -2.61 15.71 3.04
CA PRO A 262 -3.30 14.76 3.90
C PRO A 262 -3.02 13.32 3.46
N SER A 263 -2.84 12.43 4.42
CA SER A 263 -2.65 11.00 4.18
C SER A 263 -3.89 10.44 3.48
N LYS A 264 -3.64 9.73 2.37
CA LYS A 264 -4.69 8.99 1.65
C LYS A 264 -5.06 7.74 2.44
N VAL A 265 -6.30 7.33 2.30
CA VAL A 265 -6.86 6.23 3.06
C VAL A 265 -7.64 5.33 2.11
N ALA A 266 -7.41 4.02 2.21
CA ALA A 266 -8.26 3.01 1.60
C ALA A 266 -9.06 2.32 2.72
N ALA A 267 -10.35 2.61 2.78
CA ALA A 267 -11.27 2.06 3.77
C ALA A 267 -12.06 0.89 3.18
N ARG A 268 -12.13 -0.22 3.91
CA ARG A 268 -12.96 -1.38 3.60
C ARG A 268 -14.04 -1.51 4.67
N LEU A 269 -15.29 -1.33 4.25
CA LEU A 269 -16.45 -1.47 5.14
C LEU A 269 -16.85 -2.94 5.24
N ASN A 270 -17.04 -3.44 6.46
CA ASN A 270 -17.47 -4.83 6.68
C ASN A 270 -18.85 -5.12 6.06
N ALA A 271 -19.70 -4.10 5.97
CA ALA A 271 -21.01 -4.19 5.34
C ALA A 271 -20.96 -4.34 3.80
N PHE A 272 -19.82 -4.02 3.17
CA PHE A 272 -19.65 -4.06 1.70
C PHE A 272 -18.41 -4.88 1.32
N PRO A 273 -18.49 -6.22 1.39
CA PRO A 273 -17.34 -7.08 1.11
C PRO A 273 -16.84 -6.92 -0.33
N GLY A 274 -15.51 -6.87 -0.49
CA GLY A 274 -14.85 -6.82 -1.81
C GLY A 274 -14.76 -5.43 -2.43
N LYS A 275 -15.26 -4.38 -1.78
CA LYS A 275 -15.13 -2.98 -2.23
C LYS A 275 -14.25 -2.19 -1.27
N SER A 276 -13.25 -1.49 -1.81
CA SER A 276 -12.46 -0.48 -1.11
C SER A 276 -12.94 0.92 -1.52
N PHE A 277 -13.01 1.83 -0.56
CA PHE A 277 -13.41 3.20 -0.76
C PHE A 277 -12.22 4.10 -0.43
N ASP A 278 -11.89 4.99 -1.36
CA ASP A 278 -10.84 5.97 -1.17
C ASP A 278 -11.35 7.13 -0.30
N GLY A 279 -10.45 7.67 0.50
CA GLY A 279 -10.71 8.80 1.38
C GLY A 279 -9.43 9.45 1.87
N GLN A 280 -9.59 10.47 2.71
CA GLN A 280 -8.47 11.27 3.21
C GLN A 280 -8.65 11.58 4.69
N VAL A 281 -7.53 11.62 5.42
CA VAL A 281 -7.51 12.08 6.81
C VAL A 281 -7.77 13.59 6.82
N VAL A 282 -8.87 14.00 7.45
CA VAL A 282 -9.27 15.42 7.54
C VAL A 282 -8.69 16.08 8.77
N MET A 283 -8.61 15.34 9.87
CA MET A 283 -8.14 15.87 11.15
C MET A 283 -7.72 14.72 12.05
N VAL A 284 -6.55 14.85 12.67
CA VAL A 284 -6.15 14.02 13.81
C VAL A 284 -6.46 14.80 15.09
N LEU A 285 -7.20 14.19 16.01
CA LEU A 285 -7.47 14.82 17.31
C LEU A 285 -6.18 14.83 18.14
N PRO A 286 -5.80 15.97 18.77
CA PRO A 286 -4.55 16.08 19.52
C PRO A 286 -4.58 15.36 20.87
N ASP A 287 -5.77 15.01 21.37
CA ASP A 287 -5.93 14.29 22.63
C ASP A 287 -5.89 12.77 22.39
N ALA A 288 -4.98 12.10 23.10
CA ALA A 288 -4.80 10.66 23.01
C ALA A 288 -5.70 9.95 24.03
N ASN A 289 -6.35 8.87 23.61
CA ASN A 289 -7.01 7.99 24.55
C ASN A 289 -5.95 7.20 25.34
N ARG A 290 -5.79 7.53 26.63
CA ARG A 290 -4.77 6.90 27.51
C ARG A 290 -5.02 5.42 27.78
N GLU A 291 -6.26 4.97 27.66
CA GLU A 291 -6.61 3.56 27.89
C GLU A 291 -6.16 2.68 26.73
N THR A 292 -6.43 3.11 25.50
CA THR A 292 -6.10 2.38 24.27
C THR A 292 -4.78 2.79 23.64
N LYS A 293 -4.10 3.82 24.18
CA LYS A 293 -2.87 4.42 23.62
C LYS A 293 -3.00 4.77 22.13
N SER A 294 -4.16 5.32 21.77
CA SER A 294 -4.49 5.62 20.38
C SER A 294 -4.98 7.07 20.23
N TYR A 295 -4.65 7.66 19.08
CA TYR A 295 -5.17 8.93 18.63
C TYR A 295 -6.39 8.71 17.72
N LEU A 296 -7.41 9.54 17.89
CA LEU A 296 -8.61 9.44 17.07
C LEU A 296 -8.48 10.33 15.83
N ALA A 297 -8.49 9.72 14.65
CA ALA A 297 -8.46 10.43 13.38
C ALA A 297 -9.84 10.42 12.71
N LYS A 298 -10.22 11.56 12.12
CA LYS A 298 -11.43 11.69 11.31
C LYS A 298 -11.06 11.56 9.84
N VAL A 299 -11.60 10.55 9.19
CA VAL A 299 -11.41 10.27 7.77
C VAL A 299 -12.71 10.58 7.02
N ARG A 300 -12.60 11.33 5.91
CA ARG A 300 -13.71 11.56 4.98
C ARG A 300 -13.54 10.64 3.78
N LEU A 301 -14.62 9.95 3.40
CA LEU A 301 -14.67 9.15 2.18
C LEU A 301 -15.00 10.07 1.00
N ASP A 302 -14.29 9.91 -0.11
CA ASP A 302 -14.49 10.74 -1.30
C ASP A 302 -15.77 10.34 -2.06
N ASP A 303 -16.06 9.04 -2.13
CA ASP A 303 -17.29 8.48 -2.72
C ASP A 303 -17.93 7.45 -1.76
N PRO A 304 -18.77 7.89 -0.81
CA PRO A 304 -19.40 7.00 0.16
C PRO A 304 -20.49 6.13 -0.50
N PRO A 305 -20.58 4.83 -0.17
CA PRO A 305 -21.58 3.94 -0.77
C PRO A 305 -23.02 4.34 -0.39
N SER A 306 -23.95 4.16 -1.33
CA SER A 306 -25.39 4.28 -1.07
C SER A 306 -25.80 3.26 0.00
N GLY A 307 -26.21 3.73 1.17
CA GLY A 307 -26.58 2.89 2.31
C GLY A 307 -25.57 2.83 3.45
N LEU A 308 -24.56 3.70 3.45
CA LEU A 308 -23.69 3.92 4.61
C LEU A 308 -24.51 4.29 5.86
N ARG A 309 -24.27 3.63 7.00
CA ARG A 309 -24.96 3.89 8.26
C ARG A 309 -23.97 4.15 9.39
N SER A 310 -24.36 5.02 10.32
CA SER A 310 -23.62 5.21 11.57
C SER A 310 -23.58 3.90 12.37
N GLY A 311 -22.43 3.61 12.98
CA GLY A 311 -22.15 2.37 13.70
C GLY A 311 -21.53 1.25 12.86
N MET A 312 -21.43 1.40 11.53
CA MET A 312 -20.71 0.44 10.70
C MET A 312 -19.22 0.43 11.03
N THR A 313 -18.62 -0.75 11.08
CA THR A 313 -17.17 -0.91 11.26
C THR A 313 -16.46 -0.90 9.90
N ALA A 314 -15.28 -0.30 9.89
CA ALA A 314 -14.39 -0.28 8.75
C ALA A 314 -12.97 -0.67 9.17
N GLU A 315 -12.32 -1.41 8.28
CA GLU A 315 -10.89 -1.60 8.28
C GLU A 315 -10.27 -0.52 7.40
N VAL A 316 -9.21 0.11 7.88
CA VAL A 316 -8.69 1.34 7.29
C VAL A 316 -7.21 1.20 7.09
N ASN A 317 -6.78 1.28 5.83
CA ASN A 317 -5.37 1.31 5.48
C ASN A 317 -5.00 2.76 5.19
N ILE A 318 -4.30 3.40 6.13
CA ILE A 318 -3.80 4.77 5.98
C ILE A 318 -2.47 4.66 5.25
N ILE A 319 -2.38 5.24 4.07
CA ILE A 319 -1.21 5.23 3.22
C ILE A 319 -0.26 6.32 3.70
N VAL A 320 0.89 5.89 4.24
CA VAL A 320 1.83 6.74 4.98
C VAL A 320 3.03 7.10 4.14
N ASP A 321 3.56 6.09 3.46
CA ASP A 321 4.73 6.21 2.61
C ASP A 321 4.59 5.26 1.43
N GLU A 322 5.08 5.65 0.28
CA GLU A 322 5.30 4.74 -0.83
C GLU A 322 6.81 4.48 -0.89
N ARG A 323 7.28 3.42 -0.20
CA ARG A 323 8.45 2.54 -0.49
C ARG A 323 9.24 2.13 0.77
N ASP A 324 9.40 0.81 1.00
CA ASP A 324 10.60 0.19 1.63
C ASP A 324 10.54 -1.35 1.55
N GLY A 325 10.94 -1.90 0.41
CA GLY A 325 11.03 -3.35 0.21
C GLY A 325 12.46 -3.81 0.02
N VAL A 326 12.87 -4.83 0.78
CA VAL A 326 14.13 -5.53 0.57
C VAL A 326 13.87 -6.77 -0.29
N LEU A 327 14.65 -6.93 -1.37
CA LEU A 327 14.72 -8.18 -2.11
C LEU A 327 16.01 -8.89 -1.74
N LEU A 328 15.92 -10.11 -1.25
CA LEU A 328 17.07 -10.91 -0.84
C LEU A 328 17.41 -11.98 -1.88
N GLY A 329 18.69 -12.29 -2.08
CA GLY A 329 19.06 -13.48 -2.81
C GLY A 329 18.52 -14.74 -2.12
N ALA A 330 18.08 -15.73 -2.89
CA ALA A 330 17.47 -16.95 -2.36
C ALA A 330 18.42 -17.73 -1.43
N GLY A 331 19.72 -17.69 -1.73
CA GLY A 331 20.75 -18.27 -0.87
C GLY A 331 20.91 -17.53 0.45
N ALA A 332 20.92 -16.18 0.41
CA ALA A 332 20.97 -15.33 1.59
C ALA A 332 19.74 -15.54 2.48
N ALA A 333 18.55 -15.58 1.87
CA ALA A 333 17.29 -15.83 2.59
C ALA A 333 17.28 -17.21 3.26
N GLN A 334 17.77 -18.25 2.57
CA GLN A 334 17.87 -19.59 3.12
C GLN A 334 18.84 -19.67 4.31
N LYS A 335 20.01 -19.03 4.23
CA LYS A 335 21.00 -18.99 5.32
C LYS A 335 20.49 -18.24 6.55
N LEU A 336 19.72 -17.17 6.33
CA LEU A 336 19.11 -16.37 7.39
C LEU A 336 17.82 -16.99 7.93
N GLY A 337 17.26 -18.02 7.26
CA GLY A 337 16.00 -18.65 7.66
C GLY A 337 14.77 -17.75 7.47
N VAL A 338 14.86 -16.72 6.64
CA VAL A 338 13.81 -15.71 6.45
C VAL A 338 12.93 -16.02 5.24
N LYS A 339 11.65 -15.72 5.36
CA LYS A 339 10.62 -15.85 4.33
C LYS A 339 10.11 -14.49 3.90
N THR A 340 9.37 -14.45 2.79
CA THR A 340 8.66 -13.25 2.36
C THR A 340 7.70 -12.79 3.45
N GLY A 341 7.79 -11.51 3.83
CA GLY A 341 7.05 -10.90 4.95
C GLY A 341 7.87 -10.70 6.22
N ASP A 342 9.00 -11.41 6.37
CA ASP A 342 9.86 -11.28 7.54
C ASP A 342 10.67 -9.97 7.50
N VAL A 343 11.08 -9.50 8.68
CA VAL A 343 11.86 -8.27 8.83
C VAL A 343 13.34 -8.62 8.99
N VAL A 344 14.19 -8.01 8.17
CA VAL A 344 15.65 -8.16 8.24
C VAL A 344 16.31 -6.87 8.68
N THR A 345 17.39 -6.99 9.45
CA THR A 345 18.21 -5.83 9.87
C THR A 345 19.44 -5.72 8.98
N LEU A 346 19.52 -4.64 8.23
CA LEU A 346 20.71 -4.22 7.49
C LEU A 346 21.66 -3.51 8.45
N VAL A 347 22.91 -3.97 8.51
CA VAL A 347 23.95 -3.37 9.35
C VAL A 347 25.05 -2.82 8.44
N GLY A 348 25.22 -1.50 8.50
CA GLY A 348 26.26 -0.80 7.76
C GLY A 348 27.64 -0.96 8.41
N PRO A 349 28.72 -0.71 7.66
CA PRO A 349 30.10 -0.82 8.18
C PRO A 349 30.41 0.09 9.37
N ARG A 350 29.66 1.20 9.52
CA ARG A 350 29.81 2.17 10.62
C ARG A 350 28.85 1.90 11.79
N GLY A 351 28.21 0.74 11.82
CA GLY A 351 27.27 0.35 12.89
C GLY A 351 25.87 0.94 12.74
N VAL A 352 25.56 1.65 11.65
CA VAL A 352 24.19 2.08 11.34
C VAL A 352 23.33 0.86 11.07
N ARG A 353 22.22 0.72 11.80
CA ARG A 353 21.27 -0.39 11.65
C ARG A 353 19.97 0.14 11.09
N MET A 354 19.45 -0.51 10.05
CA MET A 354 18.12 -0.24 9.52
C MET A 354 17.35 -1.53 9.35
N THR A 355 16.06 -1.51 9.64
CA THR A 355 15.17 -2.64 9.42
C THR A 355 14.43 -2.48 8.10
N GLY A 356 14.22 -3.58 7.38
CA GLY A 356 13.44 -3.61 6.15
C GLY A 356 12.69 -4.92 6.00
N ARG A 357 11.48 -4.87 5.43
CA ARG A 357 10.66 -6.08 5.21
C ARG A 357 11.05 -6.75 3.90
N VAL A 358 11.25 -8.07 3.94
CA VAL A 358 11.55 -8.89 2.78
C VAL A 358 10.30 -9.05 1.93
N HIS A 359 10.26 -8.39 0.76
CA HIS A 359 9.12 -8.46 -0.16
C HIS A 359 9.23 -9.62 -1.15
N GLY A 360 10.42 -10.16 -1.34
CA GLY A 360 10.64 -11.26 -2.25
C GLY A 360 12.08 -11.74 -2.23
N THR A 361 12.29 -12.89 -2.86
CA THR A 361 13.62 -13.45 -3.08
C THR A 361 13.92 -13.55 -4.57
N PHE A 362 15.19 -13.38 -4.96
CA PHE A 362 15.64 -13.58 -6.33
C PHE A 362 16.65 -14.73 -6.39
N ALA A 363 16.69 -15.46 -7.50
CA ALA A 363 17.66 -16.51 -7.75
C ALA A 363 18.24 -16.34 -9.16
N PHE A 364 19.53 -16.03 -9.27
CA PHE A 364 20.27 -16.04 -10.53
C PHE A 364 20.96 -17.38 -10.77
N SER A 365 20.77 -18.35 -9.86
CA SER A 365 21.40 -19.67 -9.88
C SER A 365 22.92 -19.63 -9.73
N VAL A 366 23.49 -18.49 -9.33
CA VAL A 366 24.92 -18.28 -9.10
C VAL A 366 25.12 -18.04 -7.59
N PRO A 367 25.67 -19.02 -6.84
CA PRO A 367 25.80 -18.93 -5.39
C PRO A 367 26.50 -17.66 -4.90
N ALA A 368 27.54 -17.19 -5.61
CA ALA A 368 28.27 -15.96 -5.25
C ALA A 368 27.39 -14.70 -5.26
N ILE A 369 26.30 -14.69 -6.04
CA ILE A 369 25.34 -13.58 -6.12
C ILE A 369 24.19 -13.82 -5.15
N ASP A 370 23.61 -15.02 -5.19
CA ASP A 370 22.39 -15.37 -4.45
C ASP A 370 22.62 -15.45 -2.93
N ASP A 371 23.84 -15.75 -2.49
CA ASP A 371 24.19 -15.88 -1.07
C ASP A 371 24.50 -14.54 -0.38
N GLY A 372 24.78 -13.49 -1.15
CA GLY A 372 25.41 -12.27 -0.61
C GLY A 372 24.83 -10.94 -1.08
N ARG A 373 23.91 -10.92 -2.07
CA ARG A 373 23.30 -9.67 -2.55
C ARG A 373 21.88 -9.45 -2.04
N ALA A 374 21.57 -8.17 -1.80
CA ALA A 374 20.25 -7.67 -1.49
C ALA A 374 20.00 -6.40 -2.32
N PHE A 375 18.78 -6.23 -2.82
CA PHE A 375 18.35 -4.97 -3.43
C PHE A 375 17.47 -4.20 -2.45
N VAL A 376 17.79 -2.93 -2.29
CA VAL A 376 17.10 -2.00 -1.40
C VAL A 376 16.89 -0.67 -2.12
N PRO A 377 15.94 0.16 -1.66
CA PRO A 377 15.82 1.53 -2.17
C PRO A 377 17.13 2.31 -2.01
N LEU A 378 17.46 3.15 -3.00
CA LEU A 378 18.72 3.91 -3.04
C LEU A 378 18.96 4.72 -1.75
N LYS A 379 17.91 5.41 -1.26
CA LYS A 379 17.96 6.22 -0.04
C LYS A 379 18.27 5.39 1.20
N MET A 380 17.69 4.18 1.29
CA MET A 380 17.97 3.21 2.36
C MET A 380 19.43 2.76 2.30
N GLY A 381 19.93 2.39 1.11
CA GLY A 381 21.32 2.00 0.90
C GLY A 381 22.33 3.10 1.28
N GLN A 382 22.06 4.35 0.88
CA GLN A 382 22.88 5.51 1.23
C GLN A 382 22.94 5.77 2.73
N THR A 383 21.82 5.56 3.42
CA THR A 383 21.70 5.75 4.88
C THR A 383 22.46 4.65 5.63
N VAL A 384 22.23 3.37 5.30
CA VAL A 384 22.94 2.22 5.90
C VAL A 384 24.46 2.33 5.68
N LEU A 385 24.88 2.69 4.48
CA LEU A 385 26.31 2.84 4.16
C LEU A 385 26.92 4.16 4.66
N SER A 386 26.11 5.04 5.27
CA SER A 386 26.53 6.36 5.76
C SER A 386 27.20 7.21 4.67
N ARG A 387 26.65 7.17 3.46
CA ARG A 387 27.10 7.93 2.28
C ARG A 387 25.90 8.62 1.63
N PRO A 388 25.40 9.72 2.20
CA PRO A 388 24.31 10.49 1.60
C PRO A 388 24.71 11.03 0.23
N ASP A 389 23.74 11.11 -0.68
CA ASP A 389 23.86 11.68 -2.03
C ASP A 389 25.01 11.15 -2.90
N THR A 390 25.57 10.00 -2.54
CA THR A 390 26.68 9.37 -3.27
C THR A 390 26.19 8.08 -3.90
N VAL A 391 26.57 7.85 -5.16
CA VAL A 391 26.38 6.57 -5.85
C VAL A 391 27.75 5.94 -6.06
N SER A 392 27.99 4.76 -5.47
CA SER A 392 29.30 4.10 -5.52
C SER A 392 29.60 3.48 -6.90
N ARG A 393 28.58 2.95 -7.57
CA ARG A 393 28.72 2.25 -8.85
C ARG A 393 27.44 2.40 -9.66
N ILE A 394 27.60 2.61 -10.97
CA ILE A 394 26.51 2.59 -11.94
C ILE A 394 26.77 1.38 -12.86
N GLU A 395 25.84 0.44 -12.90
CA GLU A 395 25.93 -0.74 -13.77
C GLU A 395 25.03 -0.53 -14.98
N VAL A 396 25.62 -0.63 -16.18
CA VAL A 396 24.92 -0.47 -17.45
C VAL A 396 24.84 -1.81 -18.15
N ARG A 397 23.61 -2.30 -18.38
CA ARG A 397 23.39 -3.54 -19.13
C ARG A 397 23.37 -3.25 -20.63
N LEU A 398 24.21 -3.97 -21.37
CA LEU A 398 24.25 -3.93 -22.83
C LEU A 398 23.41 -5.07 -23.42
N GLY A 399 22.89 -4.88 -24.64
CA GLY A 399 22.20 -5.93 -25.38
C GLY A 399 23.16 -7.02 -25.89
N ASP A 400 24.38 -6.62 -26.25
CA ASP A 400 25.47 -7.50 -26.66
C ASP A 400 26.60 -7.46 -25.61
N PRO A 401 26.83 -8.56 -24.87
CA PRO A 401 27.88 -8.62 -23.85
C PRO A 401 29.30 -8.49 -24.41
N GLU A 402 29.56 -8.87 -25.67
CA GLU A 402 30.92 -8.88 -26.23
C GLU A 402 31.45 -7.45 -26.46
N GLN A 403 30.54 -6.51 -26.73
CA GLN A 403 30.89 -5.10 -26.99
C GLN A 403 31.23 -4.31 -25.72
N ALA A 404 31.12 -4.91 -24.53
CA ALA A 404 31.29 -4.21 -23.26
C ALA A 404 32.65 -3.50 -23.12
N GLU A 405 33.74 -4.12 -23.55
CA GLU A 405 35.07 -3.49 -23.55
C GLU A 405 35.15 -2.25 -24.45
N VAL A 406 34.56 -2.31 -25.65
CA VAL A 406 34.54 -1.19 -26.60
C VAL A 406 33.75 -0.02 -26.04
N TYR A 407 32.58 -0.29 -25.45
CA TYR A 407 31.76 0.73 -24.81
C TYR A 407 32.43 1.29 -23.55
N ALA A 408 33.07 0.46 -22.74
CA ALA A 408 33.80 0.91 -21.54
C ALA A 408 34.90 1.91 -21.91
N GLN A 409 35.74 1.58 -22.91
CA GLN A 409 36.79 2.47 -23.41
C GLN A 409 36.24 3.76 -24.02
N ARG A 410 35.05 3.71 -24.65
CA ARG A 410 34.39 4.89 -25.19
C ARG A 410 33.84 5.80 -24.09
N MET A 411 33.17 5.21 -23.09
CA MET A 411 32.61 5.95 -21.95
C MET A 411 33.72 6.55 -21.08
N GLN A 412 34.81 5.82 -20.85
CA GLN A 412 35.98 6.33 -20.13
C GLN A 412 36.59 7.56 -20.82
N ARG A 413 36.69 7.56 -22.15
CA ARG A 413 37.16 8.73 -22.92
C ARG A 413 36.20 9.92 -22.89
N LEU A 414 34.89 9.67 -22.87
CA LEU A 414 33.88 10.72 -22.89
C LEU A 414 33.70 11.41 -21.53
N PHE A 415 33.67 10.62 -20.45
CA PHE A 415 33.31 11.11 -19.13
C PHE A 415 34.50 11.31 -18.20
N GLY A 416 35.70 10.81 -18.57
CA GLY A 416 36.90 10.91 -17.72
C GLY A 416 36.80 10.15 -16.40
N ILE A 417 35.83 9.23 -16.28
CA ILE A 417 35.61 8.37 -15.12
C ILE A 417 36.17 6.97 -15.40
N GLU A 418 36.51 6.24 -14.34
CA GLU A 418 36.88 4.83 -14.44
C GLU A 418 35.66 4.00 -14.85
N VAL A 419 35.76 3.33 -15.99
CA VAL A 419 34.71 2.44 -16.51
C VAL A 419 35.34 1.07 -16.74
N GLU A 420 34.82 0.06 -16.05
CA GLU A 420 35.28 -1.31 -16.19
C GLU A 420 34.24 -2.14 -16.95
N SER A 421 34.67 -2.90 -17.95
CA SER A 421 33.83 -3.88 -18.61
C SER A 421 33.62 -5.10 -17.70
N TRP A 422 32.54 -5.85 -17.91
CA TRP A 422 32.33 -7.09 -17.17
C TRP A 422 33.45 -8.11 -17.45
N GLN A 423 34.09 -8.04 -18.63
CA GLN A 423 35.24 -8.86 -18.99
C GLN A 423 36.44 -8.55 -18.10
N LYS A 424 36.74 -7.26 -17.90
CA LYS A 424 37.83 -6.81 -17.04
C LYS A 424 37.59 -7.13 -15.57
N VAL A 425 36.37 -6.89 -15.07
CA VAL A 425 36.00 -7.18 -13.67
C VAL A 425 36.12 -8.68 -13.35
N ASN A 426 35.87 -9.54 -14.33
CA ASN A 426 35.89 -11.01 -14.16
C ASN A 426 37.06 -11.68 -14.88
N GLU A 427 38.14 -10.95 -15.17
CA GLU A 427 39.27 -11.45 -15.98
C GLU A 427 39.89 -12.72 -15.40
N SER A 428 40.06 -12.80 -14.08
CA SER A 428 40.59 -14.01 -13.42
C SER A 428 39.69 -15.24 -13.62
N PHE A 429 38.37 -15.03 -13.68
CA PHE A 429 37.41 -16.10 -13.89
C PHE A 429 37.33 -16.50 -15.38
N ILE A 430 37.35 -15.51 -16.29
CA ILE A 430 37.38 -15.75 -17.75
C ILE A 430 38.69 -16.44 -18.16
N GLY A 431 39.81 -16.03 -17.57
CA GLY A 431 41.13 -16.62 -17.81
C GLY A 431 41.19 -18.11 -17.49
N LEU A 432 40.41 -18.59 -16.50
CA LEU A 432 40.29 -20.01 -16.20
C LEU A 432 39.70 -20.79 -17.38
N PHE A 433 38.67 -20.25 -18.05
CA PHE A 433 38.09 -20.87 -19.24
C PHE A 433 39.04 -20.85 -20.43
N VAL A 434 39.78 -19.75 -20.64
CA VAL A 434 40.79 -19.69 -21.71
C VAL A 434 41.85 -20.77 -21.52
N VAL A 435 42.36 -20.93 -20.30
CA VAL A 435 43.33 -22.01 -19.98
C VAL A 435 42.69 -23.38 -20.17
N GLN A 436 41.46 -23.58 -19.69
CA GLN A 436 40.72 -24.83 -19.87
C GLN A 436 40.51 -25.17 -21.36
N ASP A 437 40.18 -24.19 -22.19
CA ASP A 437 39.98 -24.35 -23.63
C ASP A 437 41.30 -24.72 -24.32
N ILE A 438 42.42 -24.10 -23.93
CA ILE A 438 43.75 -24.46 -24.42
C ILE A 438 44.09 -25.92 -24.05
N VAL A 439 43.86 -26.31 -22.79
CA VAL A 439 44.12 -27.68 -22.32
C VAL A 439 43.22 -28.68 -23.04
N THR A 440 41.94 -28.36 -23.21
CA THR A 440 40.96 -29.20 -23.91
C THR A 440 41.32 -29.37 -25.37
N ALA A 441 41.70 -28.28 -26.05
CA ALA A 441 42.17 -28.32 -27.43
C ALA A 441 43.43 -29.18 -27.59
N PHE A 442 44.37 -29.10 -26.64
CA PHE A 442 45.56 -29.94 -26.62
C PHE A 442 45.22 -31.43 -26.46
N ILE A 443 44.34 -31.77 -25.50
CA ILE A 443 43.89 -33.15 -25.27
C ILE A 443 43.20 -33.70 -26.53
N ILE A 444 42.23 -32.97 -27.09
CA ILE A 444 41.53 -33.37 -28.32
C ILE A 444 42.53 -33.55 -29.46
N GLY A 445 43.46 -32.61 -29.65
CA GLY A 445 44.50 -32.70 -30.66
C GLY A 445 45.35 -33.97 -30.52
N SER A 446 45.77 -34.32 -29.31
CA SER A 446 46.55 -35.55 -29.07
C SER A 446 45.78 -36.84 -29.39
N ILE A 447 44.51 -36.92 -29.00
CA ILE A 447 43.64 -38.07 -29.28
C ILE A 447 43.41 -38.22 -30.78
N LEU A 448 43.18 -37.10 -31.47
CA LEU A 448 43.03 -37.06 -32.91
C LEU A 448 44.28 -37.54 -33.64
N VAL A 449 45.47 -37.12 -33.20
CA VAL A 449 46.76 -37.59 -33.77
C VAL A 449 46.92 -39.10 -33.60
N VAL A 450 46.69 -39.63 -32.39
CA VAL A 450 46.78 -41.09 -32.11
C VAL A 450 45.78 -41.87 -32.95
N GLY A 451 44.51 -41.42 -33.01
CA GLY A 451 43.48 -42.03 -33.85
C GLY A 451 43.84 -41.97 -35.34
N GLY A 452 44.44 -40.85 -35.77
CA GLY A 452 44.89 -40.67 -37.14
C GLY A 452 46.00 -41.64 -37.56
N PHE A 453 46.97 -41.92 -36.68
CA PHE A 453 47.95 -42.97 -36.89
C PHE A 453 47.31 -44.36 -37.02
N GLY A 454 46.26 -44.63 -36.26
CA GLY A 454 45.47 -45.86 -36.41
C GLY A 454 44.84 -45.99 -37.81
N ILE A 455 44.22 -44.91 -38.31
CA ILE A 455 43.64 -44.86 -39.66
C ILE A 455 44.73 -45.08 -40.72
N LEU A 456 45.88 -44.41 -40.56
CA LEU A 456 47.05 -44.55 -41.44
C LEU A 456 47.51 -46.01 -41.54
N ALA A 457 47.71 -46.68 -40.39
CA ALA A 457 48.16 -48.05 -40.34
C ALA A 457 47.20 -49.01 -41.07
N ILE A 458 45.89 -48.84 -40.83
CA ILE A 458 44.85 -49.67 -41.45
C ILE A 458 44.76 -49.43 -42.97
N GLN A 459 44.79 -48.18 -43.41
CA GLN A 459 44.72 -47.84 -44.86
C GLN A 459 45.94 -48.37 -45.61
N ILE A 460 47.14 -48.24 -45.04
CA ILE A 460 48.36 -48.80 -45.62
C ILE A 460 48.24 -50.32 -45.78
N MET A 461 47.79 -51.02 -44.73
CA MET A 461 47.61 -52.47 -44.77
C MET A 461 46.61 -52.90 -45.86
N LEU A 462 45.49 -52.18 -45.99
CA LEU A 462 44.44 -52.53 -46.95
C LEU A 462 44.89 -52.37 -48.41
N VAL A 463 45.72 -51.35 -48.70
CA VAL A 463 46.30 -51.17 -50.03
C VAL A 463 47.34 -52.24 -50.34
N LEU A 464 48.17 -52.62 -49.37
CA LEU A 464 49.17 -53.69 -49.54
C LEU A 464 48.51 -55.04 -49.83
N GLN A 465 47.40 -55.37 -49.18
CA GLN A 465 46.62 -56.58 -49.45
C GLN A 465 46.02 -56.60 -50.86
N LYS A 466 45.70 -55.42 -51.42
CA LYS A 466 45.13 -55.26 -52.77
C LYS A 466 46.17 -55.06 -53.88
N ARG A 467 47.47 -55.23 -53.60
CA ARG A 467 48.55 -55.01 -54.57
C ARG A 467 48.42 -55.86 -55.84
N ARG A 468 47.92 -57.09 -55.73
CA ARG A 468 47.68 -57.99 -56.88
C ARG A 468 46.59 -57.45 -57.81
N ASP A 469 45.48 -56.99 -57.24
CA ASP A 469 44.36 -56.39 -58.00
C ASP A 469 44.82 -55.14 -58.77
N VAL A 470 45.68 -54.32 -58.15
CA VAL A 470 46.25 -53.11 -58.76
C VAL A 470 47.14 -53.44 -59.97
N ALA A 471 47.94 -54.50 -59.88
CA ALA A 471 48.80 -54.95 -60.99
C ALA A 471 47.97 -55.43 -62.20
N LEU A 472 46.88 -56.16 -61.94
CA LEU A 472 45.94 -56.60 -62.98
C LEU A 472 45.23 -55.42 -63.66
N LEU A 473 44.78 -54.42 -62.89
CA LEU A 473 44.17 -53.19 -63.44
C LEU A 473 45.17 -52.40 -64.29
N ARG A 474 46.45 -52.36 -63.91
CA ARG A 474 47.49 -51.73 -64.74
C ARG A 474 47.75 -52.48 -66.04
N ALA A 475 47.67 -53.81 -66.04
CA ALA A 475 47.84 -54.62 -67.25
C ALA A 475 46.70 -54.43 -68.26
N THR A 476 45.49 -54.12 -67.79
CA THR A 476 44.32 -53.86 -68.65
C THR A 476 44.22 -52.41 -69.17
N GLY A 477 45.19 -51.54 -68.84
CA GLY A 477 45.32 -50.20 -69.42
C GLY A 477 44.99 -49.02 -68.50
N PHE A 478 44.74 -49.25 -67.20
CA PHE A 478 44.52 -48.14 -66.25
C PHE A 478 45.80 -47.34 -66.01
N ARG A 479 45.70 -46.00 -66.04
CA ARG A 479 46.85 -45.11 -65.80
C ARG A 479 47.14 -44.99 -64.30
N ARG A 480 48.36 -44.59 -63.95
CA ARG A 480 48.76 -44.35 -62.54
C ARG A 480 47.82 -43.36 -61.82
N ALA A 481 47.31 -42.36 -62.55
CA ALA A 481 46.35 -41.38 -62.04
C ALA A 481 44.98 -42.00 -61.72
N ASP A 482 44.53 -43.00 -62.47
CA ASP A 482 43.23 -43.65 -62.26
C ASP A 482 43.25 -44.51 -60.98
N ILE A 483 44.38 -45.19 -60.75
CA ILE A 483 44.62 -45.97 -59.53
C ILE A 483 44.73 -45.05 -58.32
N LEU A 484 45.45 -43.92 -58.46
CA LEU A 484 45.55 -42.92 -57.39
C LEU A 484 44.16 -42.36 -57.04
N ARG A 485 43.36 -41.97 -58.03
CA ARG A 485 41.99 -41.48 -57.82
C ARG A 485 41.08 -42.52 -57.17
N MET A 486 41.18 -43.78 -57.55
CA MET A 486 40.39 -44.87 -56.97
C MET A 486 40.67 -45.04 -55.47
N PHE A 487 41.93 -45.08 -55.07
CA PHE A 487 42.30 -45.21 -53.65
C PHE A 487 41.99 -43.96 -52.84
N LEU A 488 42.18 -42.76 -53.41
CA LEU A 488 41.80 -41.51 -52.75
C LEU A 488 40.28 -41.43 -52.53
N LEU A 489 39.48 -41.84 -53.52
CA LEU A 489 38.03 -41.90 -53.40
C LEU A 489 37.59 -42.96 -52.38
N GLN A 490 38.28 -44.11 -52.33
CA GLN A 490 38.04 -45.12 -51.31
C GLN A 490 38.35 -44.59 -49.90
N GLY A 491 39.49 -43.91 -49.71
CA GLY A 491 39.85 -43.28 -48.44
C GLY A 491 38.84 -42.23 -48.01
N ALA A 492 38.39 -41.37 -48.95
CA ALA A 492 37.36 -40.38 -48.70
C ALA A 492 36.02 -41.01 -48.29
N VAL A 493 35.58 -42.09 -48.96
CA VAL A 493 34.34 -42.81 -48.63
C VAL A 493 34.42 -43.45 -47.24
N ILE A 494 35.51 -44.14 -46.92
CA ILE A 494 35.70 -44.79 -45.60
C ILE A 494 35.70 -43.73 -44.49
N SER A 495 36.43 -42.64 -44.67
CA SER A 495 36.46 -41.55 -43.68
C SER A 495 35.12 -40.83 -43.55
N THR A 496 34.38 -40.63 -44.64
CA THR A 496 33.05 -40.03 -44.58
C THR A 496 32.09 -40.91 -43.78
N ILE A 497 32.07 -42.22 -44.04
CA ILE A 497 31.23 -43.16 -43.31
C ILE A 497 31.66 -43.23 -41.84
N GLY A 498 32.96 -43.37 -41.58
CA GLY A 498 33.50 -43.43 -40.22
C GLY A 498 33.21 -42.17 -39.41
N ALA A 499 33.40 -40.99 -40.01
CA ALA A 499 33.11 -39.71 -39.37
C ALA A 499 31.61 -39.52 -39.11
N THR A 500 30.75 -39.96 -40.03
CA THR A 500 29.29 -39.91 -39.85
C THR A 500 28.85 -40.81 -38.70
N VAL A 501 29.29 -42.08 -38.69
CA VAL A 501 28.97 -43.03 -37.64
C VAL A 501 29.53 -42.58 -36.28
N GLY A 502 30.77 -42.09 -36.27
CA GLY A 502 31.41 -41.57 -35.07
C GLY A 502 30.69 -40.34 -34.50
N SER A 503 30.26 -39.41 -35.35
CA SER A 503 29.49 -38.23 -34.92
C SER A 503 28.14 -38.62 -34.32
N ILE A 504 27.43 -39.57 -34.94
CA ILE A 504 26.15 -40.08 -34.42
C ILE A 504 26.36 -40.75 -33.05
N LEU A 505 27.32 -41.66 -32.94
CA LEU A 505 27.63 -42.33 -31.67
C LEU A 505 28.05 -41.34 -30.59
N GLY A 506 28.90 -40.36 -30.94
CA GLY A 506 29.32 -39.29 -30.04
C GLY A 506 28.14 -38.50 -29.51
N HIS A 507 27.18 -38.12 -30.37
CA HIS A 507 25.97 -37.42 -29.95
C HIS A 507 25.08 -38.26 -29.02
N PHE A 508 24.93 -39.58 -29.27
CA PHE A 508 24.18 -40.46 -28.37
C PHE A 508 24.84 -40.58 -26.99
N ILE A 509 26.16 -40.72 -26.94
CA ILE A 509 26.90 -40.77 -25.67
C ILE A 509 26.74 -39.44 -24.94
N LEU A 510 26.89 -38.31 -25.63
CA LEU A 510 26.72 -36.97 -25.06
C LEU A 510 25.32 -36.79 -24.46
N SER A 511 24.30 -37.21 -25.21
CA SER A 511 22.89 -37.16 -24.80
C SER A 511 22.56 -38.10 -23.64
N GLY A 512 23.32 -39.18 -23.45
CA GLY A 512 23.19 -40.08 -22.31
C GLY A 512 23.83 -39.48 -21.06
N VAL A 513 25.02 -38.91 -21.20
CA VAL A 513 25.76 -38.27 -20.12
C VAL A 513 25.04 -37.01 -19.61
N SER A 514 24.41 -36.22 -20.50
CA SER A 514 23.66 -35.03 -20.11
C SER A 514 22.42 -35.32 -19.26
N ARG A 515 21.94 -36.57 -19.22
CA ARG A 515 20.80 -37.00 -18.38
C ARG A 515 21.20 -37.41 -16.97
N ILE A 516 22.50 -37.46 -16.67
CA ILE A 516 22.96 -37.84 -15.33
C ILE A 516 22.73 -36.65 -14.40
N GLU A 517 21.85 -36.84 -13.41
CA GLU A 517 21.59 -35.88 -12.33
C GLU A 517 22.76 -35.89 -11.35
N LEU A 518 23.60 -34.87 -11.43
CA LEU A 518 24.62 -34.57 -10.43
C LEU A 518 24.15 -33.34 -9.68
N LYS A 519 23.73 -33.51 -8.42
CA LYS A 519 23.53 -32.42 -7.45
C LYS A 519 24.89 -31.85 -7.04
N ALA A 520 25.64 -31.33 -8.01
CA ALA A 520 26.93 -30.71 -7.80
C ALA A 520 26.72 -29.19 -7.79
N THR A 521 26.97 -28.56 -6.64
CA THR A 521 27.11 -27.10 -6.59
C THR A 521 28.44 -26.76 -7.24
N THR A 522 28.40 -26.33 -8.49
CA THR A 522 29.60 -25.87 -9.20
C THR A 522 29.81 -24.38 -8.94
N ALA A 523 31.03 -23.89 -9.13
CA ALA A 523 31.35 -22.46 -8.97
C ALA A 523 30.54 -21.53 -9.92
N ILE A 524 29.94 -22.10 -10.97
CA ILE A 524 29.27 -21.38 -12.06
C ILE A 524 27.74 -21.40 -11.86
N GLY A 525 27.21 -22.34 -11.07
CA GLY A 525 25.81 -22.32 -10.68
C GLY A 525 25.27 -23.61 -10.06
N ARG A 526 24.04 -23.52 -9.54
CA ARG A 526 23.24 -24.70 -9.14
C ARG A 526 22.57 -25.27 -10.37
N THR A 527 23.07 -26.39 -10.86
CA THR A 527 22.45 -27.14 -11.96
C THR A 527 22.16 -28.56 -11.51
N ASP A 528 20.94 -29.01 -11.73
CA ASP A 528 20.52 -30.38 -11.39
C ASP A 528 21.06 -31.43 -12.37
N HIS A 529 21.53 -30.99 -13.55
CA HIS A 529 22.12 -31.83 -14.58
C HIS A 529 23.53 -31.36 -14.95
N MET A 530 24.34 -32.28 -15.46
CA MET A 530 25.65 -31.94 -15.98
C MET A 530 25.49 -31.05 -17.23
N LEU A 531 25.99 -29.82 -17.15
CA LEU A 531 26.02 -28.89 -18.29
C LEU A 531 27.04 -29.40 -19.30
N VAL A 532 26.55 -30.06 -20.34
CA VAL A 532 27.36 -30.54 -21.45
C VAL A 532 27.07 -29.66 -22.66
N SER A 533 28.11 -29.01 -23.18
CA SER A 533 27.99 -28.16 -24.37
C SER A 533 27.93 -29.04 -25.62
N ASP A 534 26.75 -29.14 -26.24
CA ASP A 534 26.53 -29.81 -27.54
C ASP A 534 26.74 -28.82 -28.69
N ASP A 535 27.97 -28.33 -28.85
CA ASP A 535 28.32 -27.42 -29.95
C ASP A 535 28.53 -28.21 -31.27
N PRO A 536 27.70 -27.98 -32.31
CA PRO A 536 27.86 -28.63 -33.62
C PRO A 536 29.25 -28.45 -34.25
N LYS A 537 29.98 -27.39 -33.87
CA LYS A 537 31.34 -27.13 -34.37
C LYS A 537 32.30 -28.26 -34.00
N MET A 538 32.14 -28.89 -32.84
CA MET A 538 33.04 -29.98 -32.40
C MET A 538 32.89 -31.21 -33.30
N TYR A 539 31.66 -31.55 -33.69
CA TYR A 539 31.40 -32.62 -34.66
C TYR A 539 31.96 -32.27 -36.03
N PHE A 540 31.80 -31.02 -36.47
CA PHE A 540 32.36 -30.55 -37.73
C PHE A 540 33.89 -30.64 -37.76
N TYR A 541 34.59 -30.19 -36.71
CA TYR A 541 36.05 -30.30 -36.62
C TYR A 541 36.52 -31.76 -36.63
N GLY A 542 35.86 -32.63 -35.87
CA GLY A 542 36.15 -34.07 -35.89
C GLY A 542 35.92 -34.70 -37.26
N PHE A 543 34.83 -34.31 -37.95
CA PHE A 543 34.50 -34.80 -39.28
C PHE A 543 35.52 -34.38 -40.33
N VAL A 544 35.88 -33.08 -40.35
CA VAL A 544 36.90 -32.53 -41.26
C VAL A 544 38.26 -33.20 -40.99
N PHE A 545 38.64 -33.36 -39.71
CA PHE A 545 39.88 -34.03 -39.35
C PHE A 545 39.92 -35.48 -39.87
N ALA A 546 38.87 -36.27 -39.64
CA ALA A 546 38.80 -37.66 -40.10
C ALA A 546 38.87 -37.77 -41.64
N LEU A 547 38.26 -36.81 -42.35
CA LEU A 547 38.30 -36.72 -43.80
C LEU A 547 39.71 -36.37 -44.32
N VAL A 548 40.34 -35.33 -43.76
CA VAL A 548 41.70 -34.91 -44.11
C VAL A 548 42.69 -36.04 -43.85
N VAL A 549 42.65 -36.64 -42.66
CA VAL A 549 43.54 -37.74 -42.29
C VAL A 549 43.30 -38.96 -43.17
N GLY A 550 42.06 -39.32 -43.49
CA GLY A 550 41.79 -40.46 -44.38
C GLY A 550 42.29 -40.27 -45.81
N ILE A 551 42.17 -39.06 -46.34
CA ILE A 551 42.67 -38.71 -47.68
C ILE A 551 44.20 -38.72 -47.67
N LEU A 552 44.84 -38.08 -46.69
CA LEU A 552 46.30 -38.12 -46.55
C LEU A 552 46.82 -39.54 -46.30
N ALA A 553 46.07 -40.33 -45.53
CA ALA A 553 46.40 -41.71 -45.21
C ALA A 553 46.29 -42.65 -46.40
N SER A 554 45.35 -42.40 -47.29
CA SER A 554 45.23 -43.15 -48.54
C SER A 554 46.24 -42.68 -49.58
N LEU A 555 46.68 -41.43 -49.55
CA LEU A 555 47.62 -40.86 -50.52
C LEU A 555 48.99 -41.57 -50.51
N VAL A 556 49.60 -41.75 -49.33
CA VAL A 556 50.93 -42.38 -49.19
C VAL A 556 50.98 -43.81 -49.79
N PRO A 557 50.11 -44.75 -49.38
CA PRO A 557 50.09 -46.08 -49.96
C PRO A 557 49.58 -46.10 -51.42
N ALA A 558 48.64 -45.23 -51.81
CA ALA A 558 48.16 -45.17 -53.19
C ALA A 558 49.26 -44.75 -54.18
N MET A 559 50.11 -43.77 -53.80
CA MET A 559 51.29 -43.40 -54.59
C MET A 559 52.25 -44.57 -54.74
N ARG A 560 52.53 -45.31 -53.65
CA ARG A 560 53.37 -46.51 -53.70
C ARG A 560 52.76 -47.63 -54.56
N ALA A 561 51.45 -47.87 -54.45
CA ALA A 561 50.74 -48.89 -55.22
C ALA A 561 50.66 -48.56 -56.72
N SER A 562 50.47 -47.28 -57.08
CA SER A 562 50.42 -46.85 -58.50
C SER A 562 51.75 -47.08 -59.24
N LYS A 563 52.88 -47.10 -58.52
CA LYS A 563 54.21 -47.32 -59.07
C LYS A 563 54.54 -48.79 -59.31
N VAL A 564 53.73 -49.73 -58.82
CA VAL A 564 53.95 -51.17 -59.02
C VAL A 564 53.87 -51.51 -60.50
N GLU A 565 54.87 -52.21 -61.02
CA GLU A 565 54.91 -52.65 -62.42
C GLU A 565 54.20 -54.00 -62.58
N PRO A 566 53.34 -54.17 -63.60
CA PRO A 566 52.60 -55.42 -63.80
C PRO A 566 53.49 -56.66 -63.93
N VAL A 567 54.67 -56.49 -64.53
CA VAL A 567 55.63 -57.58 -64.79
C VAL A 567 56.20 -58.16 -63.49
N ASP A 568 56.50 -57.32 -62.49
CA ASP A 568 57.08 -57.75 -61.23
C ASP A 568 56.12 -58.57 -60.37
N VAL A 569 54.83 -58.23 -60.41
CA VAL A 569 53.80 -58.93 -59.61
C VAL A 569 53.37 -60.23 -60.27
N LEU A 570 53.30 -60.28 -61.60
CA LEU A 570 52.89 -61.47 -62.36
C LEU A 570 54.00 -62.53 -62.46
N ARG A 571 55.29 -62.14 -62.49
CA ARG A 571 56.41 -63.10 -62.43
C ARG A 571 56.53 -63.81 -61.08
N GLY A 572 56.22 -63.13 -59.98
CA GLY A 572 56.16 -63.74 -58.65
C GLY A 572 54.98 -64.71 -58.43
N MET A 573 54.16 -64.98 -59.46
CA MET A 573 53.07 -65.97 -59.44
C MET A 573 53.43 -67.29 -60.10
N VAL A 574 54.57 -67.37 -60.80
CA VAL A 574 55.02 -68.57 -61.53
C VAL A 574 56.19 -69.26 -60.79
N GLY A 575 56.43 -68.89 -59.53
CA GLY A 575 57.41 -69.50 -58.62
C GLY A 575 56.72 -70.10 -57.41
#